data_AF-A0A967NAI4-F1
#
_entry.id   AF-A0A967NAI4-F1
#
_cell.length_a   1.000
_cell.length_b   1.000
_cell.length_c   1.000
_cell.angle_alpha   90.00
_cell.angle_beta   90.00
_cell.angle_gamma   90.00
#
_symmetry.space_group_name_H-M   'P 1'
#
loop_
_entity.id
_entity.type
_entity.pdbx_description
1 polymer ?
#
loop_
_entity_poly.entity_id
_entity_poly.type
_entity_poly.pdbx_seq_one_letter_code
_entity_poly.pdbx_strand_id
1 'polypeptide(L)' 'LVSRQPPPHHRGREVKLRYATQVSVAPPTFLVFSNFPGAVPAHYIRYIENSFRDRWGFFGTPIRIRFKQSREKRRA' A
#
# COMPACT_ATOMS: atom_id res chain seq x y z
N LEU A 1 -8.86 0.52 -6.99
CA LEU A 1 -8.36 1.32 -5.86
C LEU A 1 -7.35 2.36 -6.35
N VAL A 2 -6.19 1.97 -6.89
CA VAL A 2 -5.16 2.91 -7.43
C VAL A 2 -5.65 3.83 -8.56
N SER A 3 -6.74 3.48 -9.27
CA SER A 3 -7.30 4.32 -10.34
C SER A 3 -8.01 5.59 -9.86
N ARG A 4 -8.38 5.69 -8.58
CA ARG A 4 -9.15 6.84 -8.05
C ARG A 4 -8.27 7.96 -7.49
N GLN A 5 -7.04 7.64 -7.08
CA GLN A 5 -6.08 8.64 -6.61
C GLN A 5 -4.69 8.27 -7.16
N PRO A 6 -4.07 9.14 -7.98
CA PRO A 6 -2.77 8.84 -8.55
C PRO A 6 -1.74 8.66 -7.45
N PRO A 7 -0.80 7.71 -7.59
CA PRO A 7 0.27 7.56 -6.64
C PRO A 7 1.14 8.83 -6.57
N PRO A 8 1.69 9.15 -5.39
CA PRO A 8 2.59 10.28 -5.24
C PRO A 8 3.87 10.05 -6.05
N HIS A 9 4.52 11.14 -6.41
CA HIS A 9 5.84 11.09 -7.05
C HIS A 9 6.92 11.26 -5.97
N HIS A 10 8.00 10.51 -6.09
CA HIS A 10 9.18 10.65 -5.25
C HIS A 10 10.44 10.73 -6.11
N ARG A 11 11.22 11.80 -5.96
CA ARG A 11 12.46 12.04 -6.73
C ARG A 11 12.26 11.91 -8.25
N GLY A 12 11.18 12.50 -8.76
CA GLY A 12 10.87 12.49 -10.20
C GLY A 12 10.36 11.14 -10.74
N ARG A 13 10.18 10.12 -9.90
CA ARG A 13 9.60 8.82 -10.29
C ARG A 13 8.28 8.58 -9.55
N GLU A 14 7.30 8.03 -10.27
CA GLU A 14 6.04 7.60 -9.68
C GLU A 14 6.26 6.49 -8.64
N VAL A 15 5.57 6.57 -7.50
CA VAL A 15 5.54 5.50 -6.50
C VAL A 15 4.61 4.39 -6.99
N LYS A 16 5.18 3.28 -7.45
CA LYS A 16 4.44 2.15 -8.00
C LYS A 16 4.14 1.13 -6.91
N LEU A 17 2.86 1.01 -6.56
CA LEU A 17 2.35 -0.11 -5.77
C LEU A 17 2.13 -1.30 -6.68
N ARG A 18 2.89 -2.38 -6.49
CA ARG A 18 2.90 -3.53 -7.40
C ARG A 18 1.83 -4.54 -7.03
N TYR A 19 1.88 -5.03 -5.80
CA TYR A 19 0.91 -5.99 -5.27
C TYR A 19 0.85 -5.88 -3.75
N ALA A 20 -0.21 -6.42 -3.17
CA ALA A 20 -0.39 -6.50 -1.73
C ALA A 20 -0.78 -7.93 -1.33
N THR A 21 -0.37 -8.36 -0.14
CA THR A 21 -0.78 -9.65 0.44
C THR A 21 -1.12 -9.49 1.91
N GLN A 22 -2.07 -10.27 2.40
CA GLN A 22 -2.38 -10.32 3.82
C GLN A 22 -1.37 -11.24 4.52
N VAL A 23 -0.70 -10.72 5.55
CA VAL A 23 0.35 -11.42 6.31
C VAL A 23 -0.07 -11.77 7.73
N SER A 24 -1.16 -11.18 8.23
CA SER A 24 -1.74 -11.51 9.54
C SER A 24 -3.24 -11.21 9.56
N VAL A 25 -3.96 -11.89 10.44
CA VAL A 25 -5.44 -11.88 10.50
C VAL A 25 -5.99 -11.06 11.68
N ALA A 26 -5.36 -11.12 12.85
CA ALA A 26 -5.85 -10.45 14.06
C ALA A 26 -4.72 -9.61 14.72
N PRO A 27 -4.54 -8.32 14.36
CA PRO A 27 -5.37 -7.53 13.43
C PRO A 27 -5.01 -7.75 11.94
N PRO A 28 -5.94 -7.51 11.00
CA PRO A 28 -5.69 -7.62 9.57
C PRO A 28 -4.49 -6.77 9.16
N THR A 29 -3.42 -7.44 8.71
CA THR A 29 -2.17 -6.78 8.33
C THR A 29 -1.85 -7.08 6.88
N PHE A 30 -1.71 -6.03 6.08
CA PHE A 30 -1.38 -6.11 4.67
C PHE A 30 0.04 -5.63 4.42
N LEU A 31 0.81 -6.43 3.68
CA LEU A 31 2.12 -6.08 3.17
C LEU A 31 1.99 -5.63 1.72
N VAL A 32 2.26 -4.36 1.46
CA VAL A 32 2.23 -3.75 0.13
C VAL A 32 3.66 -3.63 -0.40
N PHE A 33 3.86 -4.11 -1.62
CA PHE A 33 5.14 -4.06 -2.29
C PHE A 33 5.21 -2.83 -3.20
N SER A 34 6.20 -1.97 -2.96
CA SER A 34 6.40 -0.71 -3.68
C SER A 34 7.84 -0.56 -4.18
N ASN A 35 8.06 0.26 -5.21
CA ASN A 35 9.41 0.68 -5.59
C ASN A 35 10.05 1.62 -4.55
N PHE A 36 9.26 2.49 -3.91
CA PHE A 36 9.69 3.41 -2.87
C PHE A 36 8.81 3.27 -1.62
N PRO A 37 9.02 2.23 -0.79
CA PRO A 37 8.17 1.97 0.38
C PRO A 37 8.20 3.10 1.41
N GLY A 38 9.35 3.74 1.64
CA GLY A 38 9.49 4.85 2.57
C GLY A 38 8.99 6.20 2.04
N ALA A 39 8.61 6.27 0.76
CA ALA A 39 8.14 7.50 0.12
C ALA A 39 6.62 7.57 -0.02
N VAL A 40 5.90 6.61 0.57
CA VAL A 40 4.43 6.64 0.59
C VAL A 40 3.98 7.59 1.72
N PRO A 41 3.36 8.75 1.42
CA PRO A 41 2.92 9.69 2.43
C PRO A 41 1.79 9.12 3.29
N ALA A 42 1.71 9.56 4.54
CA ALA A 42 0.69 9.09 5.49
C ALA A 42 -0.75 9.27 4.98
N HIS A 43 -1.06 10.34 4.25
CA HIS A 43 -2.39 10.55 3.68
C HIS A 43 -2.76 9.47 2.65
N TYR A 44 -1.79 9.00 1.86
CA TYR A 44 -2.01 7.95 0.86
C TYR A 44 -2.17 6.58 1.54
N ILE A 45 -1.46 6.35 2.65
CA ILE A 45 -1.67 5.16 3.49
C ILE A 45 -3.10 5.13 4.04
N ARG A 46 -3.58 6.24 4.61
CA ARG A 46 -4.96 6.37 5.10
C ARG A 46 -5.99 6.15 4.00
N TYR A 47 -5.72 6.68 2.81
CA TYR A 47 -6.57 6.45 1.63
C TYR A 47 -6.70 4.94 1.30
N ILE A 48 -5.59 4.19 1.31
CA ILE A 48 -5.61 2.75 1.09
C ILE A 48 -6.35 2.04 2.23
N GLU A 49 -6.11 2.44 3.48
CA GLU A 49 -6.76 1.86 4.65
C GLU A 49 -8.28 2.02 4.59
N ASN A 50 -8.77 3.23 4.34
CA ASN A 50 -10.20 3.52 4.21
C ASN A 50 -10.79 2.78 3.01
N SER A 51 -10.08 2.76 1.88
CA SER A 51 -10.48 1.97 0.71
C SER A 51 -10.65 0.48 1.03
N PHE A 52 -9.79 -0.09 1.88
CA PHE A 52 -9.88 -1.49 2.30
C PHE A 52 -11.07 -1.69 3.24
N ARG A 53 -11.29 -0.77 4.17
CA ARG A 53 -12.43 -0.77 5.08
C ARG A 53 -13.75 -0.71 4.32
N ASP A 54 -13.88 0.19 3.35
CA ASP A 54 -15.09 0.37 2.54
C ASP A 54 -15.38 -0.83 1.64
N ARG A 55 -14.33 -1.51 1.13
CA ARG A 55 -14.49 -2.63 0.20
C ARG A 55 -14.77 -3.95 0.90
N TRP A 56 -14.21 -4.20 2.08
CA TRP A 56 -14.24 -5.50 2.75
C TRP A 56 -14.83 -5.49 4.16
N GLY A 57 -15.27 -4.34 4.67
CA GLY A 57 -16.07 -4.28 5.90
C GLY A 57 -15.27 -4.50 7.19
N PHE A 58 -14.01 -4.07 7.25
CA PHE A 58 -13.16 -4.13 8.45
C PHE A 58 -13.56 -3.08 9.53
N PHE A 59 -14.84 -3.03 9.87
CA PHE A 59 -15.34 -2.19 10.95
C PHE A 59 -15.02 -2.83 12.31
N GLY A 60 -14.59 -2.04 13.29
CA GLY A 60 -14.27 -2.52 14.64
C GLY A 60 -12.88 -3.14 14.84
N THR A 61 -12.09 -3.35 13.78
CA THR A 61 -10.67 -3.74 13.89
C THR A 61 -9.76 -2.73 13.20
N PRO A 62 -8.59 -2.40 13.76
CA PRO A 62 -7.60 -1.62 13.03
C PRO A 62 -7.05 -2.44 11.85
N ILE A 63 -6.85 -1.78 10.71
CA ILE A 63 -6.13 -2.36 9.57
C ILE A 63 -4.69 -1.87 9.63
N ARG A 64 -3.71 -2.78 9.54
CA ARG A 64 -2.29 -2.41 9.50
C ARG A 64 -1.76 -2.53 8.08
N ILE A 65 -1.17 -1.46 7.56
CA ILE A 65 -0.52 -1.47 6.25
C ILE A 65 0.99 -1.30 6.45
N ARG A 66 1.77 -2.25 5.93
CA ARG A 66 3.23 -2.19 5.90
C ARG A 66 3.70 -2.13 4.45
N PHE A 67 4.78 -1.40 4.21
CA PHE A 67 5.39 -1.31 2.89
C PHE A 67 6.73 -2.03 2.87
N LYS A 68 6.98 -2.79 1.80
CA LYS A 68 8.26 -3.41 1.53
C LYS A 68 8.74 -3.06 0.14
N GLN A 69 10.04 -2.90 -0.01
CA GLN A 69 10.63 -2.71 -1.33
C GLN A 69 10.42 -3.98 -2.14
N SER A 70 9.76 -3.89 -3.29
CA SER A 70 9.71 -5.02 -4.21
C SER A 70 11.03 -5.13 -4.93
N ARG A 71 11.51 -6.37 -5.07
CA ARG A 71 12.64 -6.71 -5.92
C ARG A 71 12.40 -6.13 -7.30
N GLU A 72 13.18 -5.12 -7.64
CA GLU A 72 13.22 -4.63 -9.01
C GLU A 72 13.84 -5.76 -9.83
N LYS A 73 13.14 -6.24 -10.87
CA LYS A 73 13.79 -7.12 -11.84
C LYS A 73 14.99 -6.33 -12.35
N ARG A 74 16.22 -6.75 -12.02
CA ARG A 74 17.42 -6.32 -12.75
C ARG A 74 17.05 -6.55 -14.22
N ARG A 75 16.84 -5.47 -14.97
CA ARG A 75 16.79 -5.56 -16.43
C ARG A 75 18.22 -5.98 -16.81
N ALA A 76 18.35 -7.25 -17.19
CA ALA A 76 19.54 -7.74 -17.88
C ALA A 76 19.57 -7.11 -19.27
#